data_AF-A0A2E3NGZ4-F1
#
_entry.id   AF-A0A2E3NGZ4-F1
#
_cell.length_a   1.000
_cell.length_b   1.000
_cell.length_c   1.000
_cell.angle_alpha   90.00
_cell.angle_beta   90.00
_cell.angle_gamma   90.00
#
_symmetry.space_group_name_H-M   'P 1'
#
loop_
_entity.id
_entity.type
_entity.pdbx_description
1 polymer ?
#
loop_
_entity_poly.entity_id
_entity_poly.type
_entity_poly.pdbx_seq_one_letter_code
_entity_poly.pdbx_strand_id
1 'polypeptide(L)' 'MAEESNPFRISSVEGPHGKGIRLEFDVEAARGEKQTKRATFGAFEILCDESALVGGDDTAPPPLAYFASSIAF' A
#
# COMPACT_ATOMS: atom_id res chain seq x y z
N MET A 1 26.13 6.68 -5.98
CA MET A 1 24.94 6.72 -5.11
C MET A 1 23.75 6.77 -6.05
N ALA A 2 22.97 5.71 -6.13
CA ALA A 2 21.78 5.72 -6.98
C ALA A 2 20.82 6.77 -6.40
N GLU A 3 20.30 7.63 -7.27
CA GLU A 3 19.23 8.55 -6.94
C GLU A 3 18.05 7.70 -6.46
N GLU A 4 17.80 7.65 -5.15
CA GLU A 4 16.61 7.00 -4.60
C GLU A 4 15.41 7.74 -5.17
N SER A 5 14.84 7.19 -6.25
CA SER A 5 13.67 7.78 -6.88
C SER A 5 12.56 7.77 -5.83
N ASN A 6 11.99 8.94 -5.53
CA ASN A 6 10.90 9.05 -4.59
C ASN A 6 9.78 8.07 -5.02
N PRO A 7 9.43 7.07 -4.19
CA PRO A 7 8.45 6.05 -4.54
C PRO A 7 7.03 6.61 -4.52
N PHE A 8 6.83 7.87 -4.10
CA PHE A 8 5.57 8.59 -4.18
C PHE A 8 5.72 9.82 -5.07
N ARG A 9 4.90 9.90 -6.11
CA ARG A 9 5.00 10.97 -7.11
C ARG A 9 3.64 11.61 -7.29
N ILE A 10 3.63 12.94 -7.21
CA ILE A 10 2.45 13.76 -7.46
C ILE A 10 2.76 14.63 -8.66
N SER A 11 1.91 14.61 -9.69
CA SER A 11 2.03 15.49 -10.85
C SER A 11 0.67 16.07 -11.24
N SER A 12 0.67 17.26 -11.85
CA SER A 12 -0.52 17.77 -12.51
C SER A 12 -0.77 17.03 -13.82
N VAL A 13 -2.02 16.78 -14.15
CA VAL A 13 -2.43 16.24 -15.46
C VAL A 13 -3.52 17.11 -16.07
N GLU A 14 -3.50 17.27 -17.39
CA GLU A 14 -4.60 17.90 -18.14
C GLU A 14 -5.60 16.80 -18.54
N GLY A 15 -6.88 16.99 -18.25
CA GLY A 15 -7.95 16.07 -18.61
C GLY A 15 -9.12 16.78 -19.32
N PRO A 16 -10.11 16.03 -19.83
CA PRO A 16 -11.27 16.59 -20.54
C PRO A 16 -12.15 17.52 -19.70
N HIS A 17 -11.94 17.55 -18.38
CA HIS A 17 -12.66 18.40 -17.42
C HIS A 17 -11.75 19.43 -16.73
N GLY A 18 -10.56 19.70 -17.27
CA GLY A 18 -9.60 20.65 -16.72
C GLY A 18 -8.39 20.00 -16.03
N LYS A 19 -7.72 20.74 -15.14
CA LYS A 19 -6.54 20.27 -14.41
C LYS A 19 -6.91 19.24 -13.33
N GLY A 20 -6.24 18.10 -13.35
CA GLY A 20 -6.30 17.06 -12.33
C GLY A 20 -4.94 16.80 -11.69
N ILE A 21 -4.91 15.84 -10.78
CA ILE A 21 -3.70 15.36 -10.10
C ILE A 21 -3.53 13.88 -10.43
N ARG A 22 -2.31 13.47 -10.78
CA ARG A 22 -1.88 12.08 -10.85
C ARG A 22 -1.06 11.77 -9.60
N LEU A 23 -1.45 10.69 -8.93
CA LEU A 23 -0.73 10.10 -7.81
C LEU A 23 -0.18 8.76 -8.30
N GLU A 24 1.14 8.61 -8.27
CA GLU A 24 1.84 7.39 -8.64
C GLU A 24 2.65 6.91 -7.45
N PHE A 25 2.65 5.60 -7.21
CA PHE A 25 3.54 5.03 -6.24
C PHE A 25 4.03 3.65 -6.64
N ASP A 26 5.30 3.39 -6.31
CA ASP A 26 5.91 2.08 -6.48
C ASP A 26 5.79 1.31 -5.17
N VAL A 27 5.19 0.13 -5.25
CA VAL A 27 5.07 -0.78 -4.11
C VAL A 27 5.63 -2.14 -4.49
N GLU A 28 6.49 -2.68 -3.63
CA GLU A 28 6.93 -4.07 -3.73
C GLU A 28 6.08 -4.91 -2.79
N ALA A 29 5.31 -5.85 -3.35
CA ALA A 29 4.44 -6.72 -2.57
C ALA A 29 4.90 -8.18 -2.66
N ALA A 30 4.96 -8.85 -1.51
CA ALA A 30 5.25 -10.27 -1.40
C ALA A 30 4.18 -10.97 -0.57
N ARG A 31 3.89 -12.23 -0.93
CA ARG A 31 3.09 -13.14 -0.11
C ARG A 31 4.03 -13.95 0.79
N GLY A 32 3.67 -14.08 2.05
CA GLY A 32 4.32 -15.00 2.97
C GLY A 32 3.54 -16.31 3.09
N GLU A 33 3.75 -17.02 4.19
CA GLU A 33 2.99 -18.22 4.52
C GLU A 33 1.52 -17.87 4.83
N LYS A 34 0.61 -18.79 4.49
CA LYS A 34 -0.83 -18.64 4.70
C LYS A 34 -1.38 -17.33 4.10
N GLN A 35 -1.96 -16.46 4.93
CA GLN A 35 -2.56 -15.20 4.51
C GLN A 35 -1.66 -13.99 4.75
N THR A 36 -0.43 -14.20 5.21
CA THR A 36 0.53 -13.13 5.45
C THR A 36 0.97 -12.47 4.14
N LYS A 37 1.08 -11.15 4.15
CA LYS A 37 1.50 -10.32 3.02
C LYS A 37 2.38 -9.20 3.56
N ARG A 38 3.37 -8.81 2.77
CA ARG A 38 4.27 -7.70 3.05
C ARG A 38 4.25 -6.75 1.86
N ALA A 39 4.07 -5.48 2.12
CA ALA A 39 4.21 -4.42 1.11
C ALA A 39 5.26 -3.41 1.57
N THR A 40 6.21 -3.09 0.70
CA THR A 40 7.26 -2.09 0.95
C THR A 40 7.04 -0.91 0.01
N PHE A 41 7.05 0.30 0.57
CA PHE A 41 6.96 1.56 -0.16
C PHE A 41 7.99 2.52 0.42
N GLY A 42 9.06 2.78 -0.34
CA GLY A 42 10.20 3.54 0.16
C GLY A 42 10.79 2.95 1.43
N ALA A 43 10.85 3.77 2.48
CA ALA A 43 11.33 3.36 3.79
C ALA A 43 10.26 2.70 4.67
N PHE A 44 9.01 2.57 4.20
CA PHE A 44 7.90 2.06 4.98
C PHE A 44 7.53 0.63 4.58
N GLU A 45 7.09 -0.14 5.58
CA GLU A 45 6.61 -1.50 5.42
C GLU A 45 5.23 -1.65 6.02
N ILE A 46 4.36 -2.34 5.31
CA ILE A 46 3.04 -2.76 5.77
C ILE A 46 3.05 -4.29 5.83
N LEU A 47 2.91 -4.80 7.05
CA LEU A 47 2.65 -6.21 7.29
C LEU A 47 1.15 -6.43 7.38
N CYS A 48 0.69 -7.51 6.77
CA CYS A 48 -0.72 -7.81 6.71
C CYS A 48 -0.93 -9.30 6.92
N ASP A 49 -1.96 -9.65 7.68
CA ASP A 49 -2.38 -11.03 7.90
C ASP A 49 -3.90 -11.04 8.05
N GLU A 50 -4.52 -12.14 7.65
CA GLU A 50 -5.95 -12.28 7.85
C GLU A 50 -6.23 -12.98 9.18
N SER A 51 -7.49 -12.92 9.62
CA SER A 51 -7.91 -13.68 10.79
C SER A 51 -7.80 -15.20 10.57
N ALA A 52 -7.71 -15.95 11.67
CA ALA A 52 -7.75 -17.42 11.64
C ALA A 52 -9.01 -17.98 10.96
N LEU A 53 -10.12 -17.22 10.93
CA LEU A 53 -11.38 -17.64 10.30
C LEU A 53 -11.25 -17.85 8.78
N VAL A 54 -10.28 -17.19 8.13
CA VAL A 54 -10.01 -17.31 6.69
C VAL A 54 -8.62 -17.87 6.41
N GLY A 55 -8.03 -18.51 7.42
CA GLY A 55 -6.77 -19.26 7.31
C GLY A 55 -5.52 -18.41 7.48
N GLY A 56 -5.60 -17.22 8.08
CA GLY A 56 -4.41 -16.47 8.53
C GLY A 56 -4.05 -16.80 9.99
N ASP A 57 -3.09 -16.05 10.55
CA ASP A 57 -2.60 -16.23 11.92
C ASP A 57 -2.91 -15.05 12.85
N ASP A 58 -3.65 -14.05 12.37
CA ASP A 58 -4.05 -12.86 13.12
C ASP A 58 -2.85 -12.09 13.72
N THR A 59 -1.70 -12.14 13.02
CA THR A 59 -0.43 -11.56 13.49
C THR A 59 -0.24 -10.08 13.11
N ALA A 60 -1.04 -9.60 12.16
CA ALA A 60 -1.06 -8.22 11.68
C ALA A 60 -2.48 -7.86 11.19
N PRO A 61 -2.82 -6.56 11.06
CA PRO A 61 -4.13 -6.16 10.55
C PRO A 61 -4.42 -6.70 9.14
N PRO A 62 -5.67 -7.08 8.83
CA PRO A 62 -6.07 -7.48 7.48
C PRO A 62 -6.07 -6.28 6.53
N PRO A 63 -6.05 -6.48 5.20
CA PRO A 63 -5.96 -5.38 4.23
C PRO A 63 -7.10 -4.37 4.39
N LEU A 64 -8.30 -4.86 4.72
CA LEU A 64 -9.48 -4.04 4.93
C LEU A 64 -9.32 -3.12 6.15
N ALA A 65 -8.59 -3.52 7.19
CA ALA A 65 -8.35 -2.66 8.34
C ALA A 65 -7.47 -1.45 7.97
N TYR A 66 -6.43 -1.65 7.16
CA TYR A 66 -5.63 -0.55 6.63
C TYR A 66 -6.46 0.40 5.78
N PHE A 67 -7.27 -0.13 4.86
CA PHE A 67 -8.16 0.69 4.04
C PHE A 67 -9.20 1.46 4.85
N ALA A 68 -9.84 0.82 5.84
CA ALA A 68 -10.80 1.49 6.71
C ALA A 68 -10.13 2.58 7.55
N SER A 69 -8.92 2.33 8.04
CA SER A 69 -8.16 3.32 8.82
C SER A 69 -7.78 4.57 8.01
N SER A 70 -7.53 4.43 6.70
CA SER A 70 -7.19 5.58 5.85
C SER A 70 -8.40 6.48 5.53
N ILE A 71 -9.62 5.98 5.70
CA ILE A 71 -10.84 6.79 5.60
C ILE A 71 -11.10 7.54 6.91
N ALA A 72 -10.72 6.94 8.05
CA ALA A 72 -10.96 7.51 9.37
C ALA A 72 -9.97 8.62 9.75
N PHE A 73 -8.78 8.61 9.16
CA PHE A 73 -7.72 9.62 9.36
C PHE A 73 -7.95 10.86 8.47
#